data_AF-A0A9P7BE01-F1
#
_entry.id   AF-A0A9P7BE01-F1
#
_cell.length_a   1.000
_cell.length_b   1.000
_cell.length_c   1.000
_cell.angle_alpha   90.00
_cell.angle_beta   90.00
_cell.angle_gamma   90.00
#
_symmetry.space_group_name_H-M   'P 1'
#
loop_
_entity.id
_entity.type
_entity.pdbx_description
1 polymer ?
#
loop_
_entity_poly.entity_id
_entity_poly.type
_entity_poly.pdbx_seq_one_letter_code
_entity_poly.pdbx_strand_id
1 'polypeptide(L)'
;INNEEEIEDFVIPAYVIPLCLYKTLKKEYNIGILFKILSDGANSTTPLVQKKLIQFVEYKVLGYESNVGKGVGYAVAVCLLIFISSVTINHSFYRLQLAGAKSRAILTRLLLDKSLTVNAKGSHNFPASKIQSMISTDLNRIDLAIGFFPFLLTTVVPVSIGIGLLLWNIGVSALVGIGVFFLVILSFGTFMKQLISIRKSASVFTDKRVNLMKELLKNYKMIKFYSWENSY
;
A
#
# COMPACT_ATOMS: atom_id res chain seq x y z
N ILE A 1 -43.95 12.01 18.32
CA ILE A 1 -42.78 11.18 18.69
C ILE A 1 -41.66 11.64 17.77
N ASN A 2 -40.68 12.27 18.39
CA ASN A 2 -39.81 13.29 17.82
C ASN A 2 -38.60 12.61 17.16
N ASN A 3 -38.64 12.39 15.84
CA ASN A 3 -37.51 11.78 15.11
C ASN A 3 -36.26 12.68 15.05
N GLU A 4 -36.35 13.95 15.48
CA GLU A 4 -35.23 14.91 15.43
C GLU A 4 -34.29 14.79 16.63
N GLU A 5 -34.77 14.36 17.80
CA GLU A 5 -33.93 14.19 19.00
C GLU A 5 -33.08 12.91 18.96
N GLU A 6 -33.50 11.86 18.26
CA GLU A 6 -32.72 10.62 18.11
C GLU A 6 -31.51 10.76 17.17
N ILE A 7 -31.46 11.81 16.34
CA ILE A 7 -30.37 12.02 15.37
C ILE A 7 -29.15 12.70 16.03
N GLU A 8 -29.35 13.44 17.13
CA GLU A 8 -28.24 14.13 17.81
C GLU A 8 -27.30 13.18 18.58
N ASP A 9 -27.80 12.01 19.01
CA ASP A 9 -27.03 10.99 19.75
C ASP A 9 -26.55 9.82 18.88
N PHE A 10 -26.83 9.81 17.57
CA PHE A 10 -26.37 8.74 16.68
C PHE A 10 -24.87 8.89 16.36
N VAL A 11 -24.03 8.31 17.22
CA VAL A 11 -22.59 8.18 16.97
C VAL A 11 -22.37 7.22 15.81
N ILE A 12 -22.08 7.78 14.63
CA ILE A 12 -21.78 6.98 13.44
C ILE A 12 -20.55 6.10 13.75
N PRO A 13 -20.67 4.77 13.61
CA PRO A 13 -19.54 3.88 13.81
C PRO A 13 -18.40 4.19 12.83
N ALA A 14 -17.15 4.17 13.30
CA ALA A 14 -15.98 4.48 12.49
C ALA A 14 -15.81 3.60 11.23
N TYR A 15 -16.42 2.41 11.21
CA TYR A 15 -16.36 1.49 10.07
C TYR A 15 -17.35 1.82 8.94
N VAL A 16 -18.31 2.72 9.15
CA VAL A 16 -19.35 3.02 8.14
C VAL A 16 -18.74 3.66 6.91
N ILE A 17 -17.83 4.64 7.08
CA ILE A 17 -17.17 5.33 5.97
C ILE A 17 -16.38 4.36 5.07
N PRO A 18 -15.46 3.52 5.60
CA PRO A 18 -14.74 2.57 4.75
C PRO A 18 -15.67 1.52 4.13
N LEU A 19 -16.73 1.10 4.83
CA LEU A 19 -17.72 0.17 4.28
C LEU A 19 -18.52 0.79 3.12
N CYS A 20 -18.92 2.06 3.23
CA CYS A 20 -19.61 2.80 2.17
C CYS A 20 -18.69 2.98 0.96
N LEU A 21 -17.42 3.33 1.16
CA LEU A 21 -16.44 3.41 0.10
C LEU A 21 -16.25 2.06 -0.60
N TYR A 22 -16.14 0.97 0.18
CA TYR A 22 -16.06 -0.38 -0.37
C TYR A 22 -17.30 -0.73 -1.21
N LYS A 23 -18.51 -0.52 -0.68
CA LYS A 23 -19.75 -0.79 -1.42
C LYS A 23 -19.85 0.00 -2.74
N THR A 24 -19.37 1.24 -2.73
CA THR A 24 -19.36 2.12 -3.90
C THR A 24 -18.37 1.64 -4.97
N LEU A 25 -17.16 1.25 -4.56
CA LEU A 25 -16.07 0.85 -5.46
C LEU A 25 -15.93 -0.67 -5.65
N LYS A 26 -16.87 -1.47 -5.13
CA LYS A 26 -16.77 -2.93 -5.04
C LYS A 26 -16.40 -3.63 -6.35
N LYS A 27 -16.94 -3.16 -7.48
CA LYS A 27 -16.70 -3.78 -8.79
C LYS A 27 -15.24 -3.66 -9.19
N GLU A 28 -14.69 -2.46 -9.15
CA GLU A 28 -13.29 -2.21 -9.53
C GLU A 28 -12.32 -2.86 -8.55
N TYR A 29 -12.65 -2.78 -7.25
CA TYR A 29 -11.82 -3.32 -6.19
C TYR A 29 -11.76 -4.86 -6.25
N ASN A 30 -12.90 -5.53 -6.40
CA ASN A 30 -12.94 -6.99 -6.48
C ASN A 30 -12.32 -7.52 -7.77
N ILE A 31 -12.48 -6.83 -8.91
CA ILE A 31 -11.80 -7.18 -10.17
C ILE A 31 -10.28 -7.03 -10.01
N GLY A 32 -9.81 -5.96 -9.37
CA GLY A 32 -8.40 -5.77 -9.07
C GLY A 32 -7.84 -6.90 -8.21
N ILE A 33 -8.54 -7.28 -7.13
CA ILE A 33 -8.17 -8.40 -6.27
C ILE A 33 -8.13 -9.73 -7.03
N LEU A 34 -9.12 -10.00 -7.89
CA LEU A 34 -9.17 -11.23 -8.68
C LEU A 34 -7.96 -11.35 -9.61
N PHE A 35 -7.60 -10.25 -10.29
CA PHE A 35 -6.38 -10.21 -11.10
C PHE A 35 -5.12 -10.39 -10.24
N LYS A 36 -5.06 -9.78 -9.05
CA LYS A 36 -3.92 -9.98 -8.14
C LYS A 36 -3.72 -11.45 -7.78
N ILE A 37 -4.81 -12.14 -7.39
CA ILE A 37 -4.79 -13.57 -7.05
C ILE A 37 -4.35 -14.41 -8.25
N LEU A 38 -4.85 -14.11 -9.45
CA LEU A 38 -4.45 -14.81 -10.67
C LEU A 38 -2.96 -14.63 -10.97
N SER A 39 -2.43 -13.42 -10.81
CA SER A 39 -0.99 -13.15 -10.98
C SER A 39 -0.15 -13.90 -9.94
N ASP A 40 -0.56 -13.89 -8.67
CA ASP A 40 0.18 -14.59 -7.62
C ASP A 40 0.14 -16.11 -7.81
N GLY A 41 -0.98 -16.66 -8.29
CA GLY A 41 -1.08 -18.06 -8.69
C GLY A 41 -0.14 -18.40 -9.87
N ALA A 42 -0.16 -17.58 -10.93
CA ALA A 42 0.72 -17.77 -12.08
C ALA A 42 2.20 -17.72 -11.67
N ASN A 43 2.62 -16.71 -10.90
CA ASN A 43 3.98 -16.59 -10.38
C ASN A 43 4.39 -17.78 -9.50
N SER A 44 3.47 -18.29 -8.67
CA SER A 44 3.75 -19.42 -7.78
C SER A 44 3.90 -20.74 -8.54
N THR A 45 3.22 -20.89 -9.68
CA THR A 45 3.30 -22.10 -10.53
C THR A 45 4.48 -22.09 -11.50
N THR A 46 4.99 -20.92 -11.90
CA THR A 46 6.18 -20.77 -12.76
C THR A 46 7.37 -21.63 -12.33
N PRO A 47 7.83 -21.63 -11.06
CA PRO A 47 8.98 -22.44 -10.65
C PRO A 47 8.73 -23.96 -10.77
N LEU A 48 7.49 -24.44 -10.67
CA LEU A 48 7.17 -25.86 -10.88
C LEU A 48 7.38 -26.28 -12.33
N VAL A 49 6.95 -25.46 -13.28
CA VAL A 49 7.13 -25.72 -14.71
C VAL A 49 8.61 -25.58 -15.09
N GLN A 50 9.30 -24.58 -14.53
CA GLN A 50 10.75 -24.43 -14.70
C GLN A 50 11.50 -25.66 -14.20
N LYS A 51 11.14 -26.22 -13.03
CA LYS A 51 11.74 -27.47 -12.54
C LYS A 51 11.57 -28.61 -13.53
N LYS A 52 10.37 -28.76 -14.14
CA LYS A 52 10.12 -29.81 -15.14
C LYS A 52 10.92 -29.61 -16.42
N LEU A 53 11.14 -28.35 -16.83
CA LEU A 53 12.00 -28.03 -17.96
C LEU A 53 13.47 -28.42 -17.68
N ILE A 54 13.98 -28.12 -16.47
CA ILE A 54 15.33 -28.50 -16.05
C ILE A 54 15.48 -30.02 -16.07
N GLN A 55 14.52 -30.76 -15.48
CA GLN A 55 14.52 -32.23 -15.50
C GLN A 55 14.51 -32.79 -16.92
N PHE A 56 13.76 -32.17 -17.84
CA PHE A 56 13.73 -32.59 -19.24
C PHE A 56 15.11 -32.44 -19.91
N VAL A 57 15.78 -31.31 -19.69
CA VAL A 57 17.14 -31.08 -20.22
C VAL A 57 18.13 -32.08 -19.63
N GLU A 58 18.05 -32.35 -18.32
CA GLU A 58 18.88 -33.32 -17.63
C GLU A 58 18.72 -34.74 -18.21
N TYR A 59 17.49 -35.22 -18.38
CA TYR A 59 17.24 -36.53 -18.99
C TYR A 59 17.76 -36.64 -20.42
N LYS A 60 17.70 -35.55 -21.19
CA LYS A 60 18.24 -35.52 -22.54
C LYS A 60 19.77 -35.58 -22.56
N VAL A 61 20.44 -34.92 -21.60
CA VAL A 61 21.90 -35.00 -21.42
C VAL A 61 22.34 -36.41 -21.03
N LEU A 62 21.53 -37.12 -20.22
CA LEU A 62 21.78 -38.52 -19.82
C LEU A 62 21.51 -39.56 -20.92
N GLY A 63 21.14 -39.13 -22.14
CA GLY A 63 20.95 -40.01 -23.29
C GLY A 63 19.58 -40.69 -23.40
N TYR A 64 18.59 -40.29 -22.59
CA TYR A 64 17.22 -40.79 -22.74
C TYR A 64 16.53 -40.13 -23.93
N GLU A 65 16.06 -40.94 -24.89
CA GLU A 65 15.25 -40.46 -26.01
C GLU A 65 13.90 -39.96 -25.52
N SER A 66 13.79 -38.64 -25.41
CA SER A 66 12.57 -37.94 -25.05
C SER A 66 12.15 -37.05 -26.20
N ASN A 67 10.84 -37.07 -26.50
CA ASN A 67 10.30 -36.29 -27.59
C ASN A 67 10.53 -34.79 -27.34
N VAL A 68 11.26 -34.13 -28.25
CA VAL A 68 11.67 -32.72 -28.18
C VAL A 68 10.46 -31.79 -27.99
N GLY A 69 9.29 -32.18 -28.51
CA GLY A 69 8.04 -31.43 -28.35
C GLY A 69 7.64 -31.18 -26.90
N LYS A 70 7.96 -32.08 -25.96
CA LYS A 70 7.65 -31.89 -24.53
C LYS A 70 8.48 -30.76 -23.91
N GLY A 71 9.77 -30.66 -24.26
CA GLY A 71 10.66 -29.61 -23.79
C GLY A 71 10.26 -28.23 -24.32
N VAL A 72 9.94 -28.15 -25.62
CA VAL A 72 9.43 -26.91 -26.25
C VAL A 72 8.12 -26.49 -25.58
N GLY A 73 7.22 -27.44 -25.29
CA GLY A 73 5.97 -27.19 -24.57
C GLY A 73 6.19 -26.56 -23.18
N TYR A 74 7.12 -27.10 -22.39
CA TYR A 74 7.45 -26.51 -21.08
C TYR A 74 8.07 -25.11 -21.19
N ALA A 75 8.95 -24.87 -22.17
CA ALA A 75 9.55 -23.55 -22.39
C ALA A 75 8.49 -22.50 -22.79
N VAL A 76 7.61 -22.84 -23.74
CA VAL A 76 6.50 -21.98 -24.15
C VAL A 76 5.54 -21.73 -22.97
N ALA A 77 5.25 -22.75 -22.17
CA ALA A 77 4.40 -22.60 -20.99
C ALA A 77 4.99 -21.62 -19.96
N VAL A 78 6.31 -21.69 -19.69
CA VAL A 78 6.98 -20.73 -18.80
C VAL A 78 6.88 -19.31 -19.33
N CYS A 79 7.15 -19.09 -20.62
CA CYS A 79 7.02 -17.77 -21.25
C CYS A 79 5.59 -17.22 -21.13
N LEU A 80 4.57 -18.05 -21.40
CA LEU A 80 3.17 -17.66 -21.28
C LEU A 80 2.77 -17.35 -19.84
N LEU A 81 3.21 -18.17 -18.86
CA LEU A 81 2.92 -17.94 -17.44
C LEU A 81 3.52 -16.62 -16.95
N ILE A 82 4.76 -16.31 -17.33
CA ILE A 82 5.40 -15.04 -16.99
C ILE A 82 4.65 -13.88 -17.65
N PHE A 83 4.32 -13.99 -18.94
CA PHE A 83 3.58 -12.96 -19.65
C PHE A 83 2.20 -12.69 -19.02
N ILE A 84 1.42 -13.74 -18.75
CA ILE A 84 0.11 -13.63 -18.11
C ILE A 84 0.26 -13.01 -16.71
N SER A 85 1.23 -13.45 -15.92
CA SER A 85 1.50 -12.88 -14.61
C SER A 85 1.82 -11.39 -14.69
N SER A 86 2.68 -10.97 -15.63
CA SER A 86 3.06 -9.57 -15.86
C SER A 86 1.89 -8.70 -16.31
N VAL A 87 1.07 -9.15 -17.26
CA VAL A 87 -0.11 -8.37 -17.70
C VAL A 87 -1.10 -8.22 -16.55
N THR A 88 -1.31 -9.30 -15.82
CA THR A 88 -2.32 -9.36 -14.76
C THR A 88 -1.91 -8.52 -13.53
N ILE A 89 -0.63 -8.53 -13.13
CA ILE A 89 -0.14 -7.69 -12.03
C ILE A 89 -0.25 -6.21 -12.36
N ASN A 90 0.07 -5.82 -13.59
CA ASN A 90 -0.05 -4.43 -14.03
C ASN A 90 -1.52 -3.98 -14.07
N HIS A 91 -2.42 -4.83 -14.57
CA HIS A 91 -3.84 -4.51 -14.56
C HIS A 91 -4.41 -4.41 -13.14
N SER A 92 -4.01 -5.32 -12.25
CA SER A 92 -4.34 -5.25 -10.82
C SER A 92 -3.84 -3.94 -10.21
N PHE A 93 -2.57 -3.59 -10.41
CA PHE A 93 -1.99 -2.38 -9.85
C PHE A 93 -2.75 -1.14 -10.34
N TYR A 94 -2.99 -1.04 -11.64
CA TYR A 94 -3.76 0.07 -12.21
C TYR A 94 -5.17 0.19 -11.60
N ARG A 95 -5.93 -0.91 -11.50
CA ARG A 95 -7.30 -0.91 -10.98
C ARG A 95 -7.36 -0.54 -9.50
N LEU A 96 -6.44 -1.06 -8.69
CA LEU A 96 -6.39 -0.80 -7.26
C LEU A 96 -5.95 0.64 -6.95
N GLN A 97 -4.95 1.16 -7.67
CA GLN A 97 -4.55 2.57 -7.56
C GLN A 97 -5.66 3.52 -8.02
N LEU A 98 -6.38 3.16 -9.09
CA LEU A 98 -7.54 3.93 -9.55
C LEU A 98 -8.67 3.97 -8.49
N ALA A 99 -8.91 2.85 -7.80
CA ALA A 99 -9.88 2.80 -6.70
C ALA A 99 -9.48 3.71 -5.52
N GLY A 100 -8.18 3.73 -5.17
CA GLY A 100 -7.63 4.68 -4.18
C GLY A 100 -7.86 6.14 -4.60
N ALA A 101 -7.51 6.49 -5.84
CA ALA A 101 -7.67 7.84 -6.37
C ALA A 101 -9.14 8.28 -6.41
N LYS A 102 -10.06 7.39 -6.80
CA LYS A 102 -11.51 7.65 -6.79
C LYS A 102 -12.04 7.85 -5.37
N SER A 103 -11.57 7.07 -4.40
CA SER A 103 -11.92 7.26 -2.99
C SER A 103 -11.50 8.65 -2.50
N ARG A 104 -10.26 9.06 -2.80
CA ARG A 104 -9.77 10.41 -2.50
C ARG A 104 -10.62 11.50 -3.16
N ALA A 105 -11.00 11.34 -4.42
CA ALA A 105 -11.84 12.31 -5.13
C ALA A 105 -13.23 12.45 -4.48
N ILE A 106 -13.87 11.32 -4.14
CA ILE A 106 -15.17 11.29 -3.46
C ILE A 106 -15.07 11.97 -2.09
N LEU A 107 -14.08 11.61 -1.28
CA LEU A 107 -13.89 12.20 0.04
C LEU A 107 -13.55 13.69 -0.03
N THR A 108 -12.76 14.11 -1.01
CA THR A 108 -12.45 15.53 -1.23
C THR A 108 -13.72 16.32 -1.50
N ARG A 109 -14.58 15.82 -2.40
CA ARG A 109 -15.87 16.45 -2.69
C ARG A 109 -16.75 16.53 -1.45
N LEU A 110 -16.93 15.43 -0.72
CA LEU A 110 -17.75 15.40 0.49
C LEU A 110 -17.26 16.37 1.56
N LEU A 111 -15.94 16.48 1.73
CA LEU A 111 -15.33 17.36 2.72
C LEU A 111 -15.49 18.84 2.32
N LEU A 112 -15.37 19.15 1.03
CA LEU A 112 -15.65 20.49 0.50
C LEU A 112 -17.13 20.87 0.64
N ASP A 113 -18.05 20.01 0.20
CA ASP A 113 -19.50 20.24 0.32
C ASP A 113 -19.91 20.43 1.79
N LYS A 114 -19.31 19.65 2.71
CA LYS A 114 -19.55 19.82 4.14
C LYS A 114 -18.94 21.10 4.71
N SER A 115 -17.78 21.52 4.23
CA SER A 115 -17.14 22.76 4.68
C SER A 115 -17.95 24.02 4.35
N LEU A 116 -18.71 23.99 3.25
CA LEU A 116 -19.55 25.11 2.80
C LEU A 116 -20.90 25.18 3.53
N THR A 117 -21.30 24.12 4.23
CA THR A 117 -22.62 23.99 4.89
C THR A 117 -22.54 23.95 6.41
N VAL A 118 -21.33 24.12 6.98
CA VAL A 118 -21.11 24.02 8.43
C VAL A 118 -21.55 25.29 9.17
N ASN A 119 -22.10 25.15 10.38
CA ASN A 119 -22.47 26.27 11.24
C ASN A 119 -21.24 27.01 11.81
N ALA A 120 -21.45 28.19 12.42
CA ALA A 120 -20.35 29.01 12.96
C ALA A 120 -19.45 28.25 13.96
N LYS A 121 -20.04 27.42 14.84
CA LYS A 121 -19.30 26.57 15.79
C LYS A 121 -18.40 25.55 15.07
N GLY A 122 -18.92 24.89 14.03
CA GLY A 122 -18.16 23.94 13.22
C GLY A 122 -17.09 24.63 12.37
N SER A 123 -17.36 25.81 11.82
CA SER A 123 -16.37 26.61 11.09
C SER A 123 -15.23 27.08 11.98
N HIS A 124 -15.50 27.36 13.26
CA HIS A 124 -14.46 27.68 14.24
C HIS A 124 -13.61 26.45 14.59
N ASN A 125 -14.23 25.27 14.77
CA ASN A 125 -13.53 24.02 15.09
C ASN A 125 -12.75 23.42 13.91
N PHE A 126 -13.21 23.68 12.69
CA PHE A 126 -12.62 23.23 11.43
C PHE A 126 -12.36 24.42 10.50
N PRO A 127 -11.31 25.22 10.77
CA PRO A 127 -10.94 26.33 9.90
C PRO A 127 -10.48 25.82 8.53
N ALA A 128 -10.54 26.69 7.52
CA ALA A 128 -10.17 26.36 6.13
C ALA A 128 -8.76 25.74 6.01
N SER A 129 -7.81 26.19 6.83
CA SER A 129 -6.44 25.63 6.88
C SER A 129 -6.40 24.16 7.31
N LYS A 130 -7.24 23.78 8.27
CA LYS A 130 -7.36 22.39 8.75
C LYS A 130 -7.98 21.50 7.69
N ILE A 131 -9.03 21.98 7.03
CA ILE A 131 -9.68 21.29 5.90
C ILE A 131 -8.68 21.04 4.75
N GLN A 132 -7.90 22.06 4.38
CA GLN A 132 -6.88 21.93 3.33
C GLN A 132 -5.80 20.91 3.70
N SER A 133 -5.40 20.87 4.98
CA SER A 133 -4.48 19.86 5.50
C SER A 133 -5.06 18.44 5.40
N MET A 134 -6.34 18.26 5.76
CA MET A 134 -7.02 16.96 5.65
C MET A 134 -7.09 16.48 4.18
N ILE A 135 -7.44 17.38 3.24
CA ILE A 135 -7.51 17.07 1.81
C ILE A 135 -6.14 16.70 1.23
N SER A 136 -5.08 17.41 1.63
CA SER A 136 -3.74 17.20 1.07
C SER A 136 -3.01 16.01 1.70
N THR A 137 -3.14 15.82 3.02
CA THR A 137 -2.33 14.84 3.77
C THR A 137 -3.12 13.58 4.08
N ASP A 138 -4.28 13.71 4.73
CA ASP A 138 -5.02 12.55 5.23
C ASP A 138 -5.69 11.77 4.09
N LEU A 139 -6.31 12.47 3.13
CA LEU A 139 -6.90 11.80 1.96
C LEU A 139 -5.85 11.14 1.06
N ASN A 140 -4.63 11.70 0.99
CA ASN A 140 -3.52 11.05 0.28
C ASN A 140 -3.07 9.75 0.97
N ARG A 141 -3.11 9.70 2.31
CA ARG A 141 -2.83 8.46 3.06
C ARG A 141 -3.93 7.42 2.83
N ILE A 142 -5.20 7.85 2.79
CA ILE A 142 -6.33 6.96 2.51
C ILE A 142 -6.26 6.38 1.09
N ASP A 143 -5.92 7.22 0.10
CA ASP A 143 -5.67 6.79 -1.29
C ASP A 143 -4.66 5.64 -1.34
N LEU A 144 -3.46 5.88 -0.78
CA LEU A 144 -2.40 4.88 -0.72
C LEU A 144 -2.82 3.63 0.07
N ALA A 145 -3.49 3.81 1.21
CA ALA A 145 -3.95 2.69 2.02
C ALA A 145 -4.91 1.79 1.23
N ILE A 146 -5.90 2.36 0.54
CA ILE A 146 -6.86 1.59 -0.26
C ILE A 146 -6.17 0.91 -1.45
N GLY A 147 -5.25 1.59 -2.12
CA GLY A 147 -4.52 1.02 -3.25
C GLY A 147 -3.61 -0.16 -2.87
N PHE A 148 -2.91 -0.06 -1.74
CA PHE A 148 -1.94 -1.07 -1.29
C PHE A 148 -2.51 -2.16 -0.38
N PHE A 149 -3.67 -1.96 0.25
CA PHE A 149 -4.25 -2.93 1.19
C PHE A 149 -4.42 -4.35 0.61
N PRO A 150 -4.89 -4.55 -0.63
CA PRO A 150 -4.99 -5.88 -1.22
C PRO A 150 -3.64 -6.58 -1.34
N PHE A 151 -2.56 -5.84 -1.63
CA PHE A 151 -1.23 -6.44 -1.73
C PHE A 151 -0.79 -7.05 -0.39
N LEU A 152 -1.13 -6.42 0.73
CA LEU A 152 -0.81 -6.95 2.06
C LEU A 152 -1.56 -8.26 2.34
N LEU A 153 -2.84 -8.33 1.98
CA LEU A 153 -3.64 -9.55 2.17
C LEU A 153 -3.23 -10.68 1.23
N THR A 154 -3.05 -10.39 -0.06
CA THR A 154 -2.76 -11.44 -1.03
C THR A 154 -1.35 -11.99 -0.89
N THR A 155 -0.38 -11.22 -0.38
CA THR A 155 1.03 -11.68 -0.20
C THR A 155 1.17 -12.90 0.71
N VAL A 156 0.23 -13.13 1.63
CA VAL A 156 0.25 -14.32 2.51
C VAL A 156 0.19 -15.61 1.69
N VAL A 157 -0.61 -15.63 0.62
CA VAL A 157 -0.83 -16.81 -0.22
C VAL A 157 0.45 -17.31 -0.93
N PRO A 158 1.17 -16.49 -1.73
CA PRO A 158 2.40 -16.93 -2.39
C PRO A 158 3.52 -17.24 -1.40
N VAL A 159 3.59 -16.57 -0.24
CA VAL A 159 4.55 -16.90 0.81
C VAL A 159 4.29 -18.30 1.37
N SER A 160 3.03 -18.64 1.68
CA SER A 160 2.66 -19.98 2.13
C SER A 160 2.95 -21.05 1.07
N ILE A 161 2.63 -20.80 -0.20
CA ILE A 161 2.93 -21.72 -1.30
C ILE A 161 4.44 -21.90 -1.44
N GLY A 162 5.22 -20.83 -1.42
CA GLY A 162 6.68 -20.88 -1.52
C GLY A 162 7.32 -21.70 -0.40
N ILE A 163 6.88 -21.53 0.85
CA ILE A 163 7.34 -22.33 1.99
C ILE A 163 7.01 -23.81 1.78
N GLY A 164 5.77 -24.14 1.39
CA GLY A 164 5.38 -25.53 1.12
C GLY A 164 6.21 -26.17 -0.01
N LEU A 165 6.50 -25.41 -1.05
CA LEU A 165 7.31 -25.84 -2.19
C LEU A 165 8.77 -26.09 -1.79
N LEU A 166 9.35 -25.24 -0.94
CA LEU A 166 10.69 -25.44 -0.38
C LEU A 166 10.77 -26.71 0.46
N LEU A 167 9.82 -26.93 1.36
CA LEU A 167 9.76 -28.12 2.21
C LEU A 167 9.64 -29.40 1.38
N TRP A 168 8.83 -29.38 0.32
CA TRP A 168 8.69 -30.53 -0.58
C TRP A 168 9.96 -30.84 -1.37
N ASN A 169 10.69 -29.81 -1.82
CA ASN A 169 11.84 -30.01 -2.71
C ASN A 169 13.14 -30.34 -1.96
N ILE A 170 13.36 -29.73 -0.79
CA ILE A 170 14.65 -29.76 -0.09
C ILE A 170 14.54 -30.48 1.28
N GLY A 171 13.34 -30.66 1.82
CA GLY A 171 13.12 -31.35 3.09
C GLY A 171 13.55 -30.52 4.31
N VAL A 172 14.12 -31.18 5.32
CA VAL A 172 14.46 -30.58 6.63
C VAL A 172 15.45 -29.42 6.51
N SER A 173 16.34 -29.44 5.51
CA SER A 173 17.30 -28.35 5.29
C SER A 173 16.63 -26.99 4.97
N ALA A 174 15.37 -26.98 4.50
CA ALA A 174 14.62 -25.74 4.27
C ALA A 174 14.22 -25.02 5.57
N LEU A 175 14.14 -25.71 6.72
CA LEU A 175 13.77 -25.07 8.00
C LEU A 175 14.76 -23.98 8.42
N VAL A 176 16.05 -24.19 8.15
CA VAL A 176 17.11 -23.22 8.50
C VAL A 176 16.89 -21.91 7.72
N GLY A 177 16.58 -22.00 6.43
CA GLY A 177 16.29 -20.83 5.59
C GLY A 177 15.03 -20.07 6.05
N ILE A 178 13.98 -20.80 6.44
CA ILE A 178 12.76 -20.20 7.01
C ILE A 178 13.08 -19.48 8.33
N GLY A 179 13.90 -20.08 9.20
CA GLY A 179 14.35 -19.45 10.44
C GLY A 179 15.09 -18.13 10.20
N VAL A 180 16.04 -18.12 9.26
CA VAL A 180 16.77 -16.91 8.86
C VAL A 180 15.81 -15.85 8.28
N PHE A 181 14.83 -16.26 7.46
CA PHE A 181 13.84 -15.35 6.89
C PHE A 181 13.04 -14.60 7.98
N PHE A 182 12.57 -15.30 9.01
CA PHE A 182 11.88 -14.67 10.14
C PHE A 182 12.79 -13.76 10.96
N LEU A 183 14.05 -14.15 11.19
CA LEU A 183 15.03 -13.30 11.88
C LEU A 183 15.31 -12.00 11.12
N VAL A 184 15.41 -12.07 9.79
CA VAL A 184 15.58 -10.87 8.93
C VAL A 184 14.35 -9.98 9.00
N ILE A 185 13.13 -10.54 8.94
CA ILE A 185 11.89 -9.77 9.09
C ILE A 185 11.85 -9.05 10.45
N LEU A 186 12.17 -9.76 11.54
CA LEU A 186 12.16 -9.19 12.88
C LEU A 186 13.19 -8.06 13.02
N SER A 187 14.41 -8.29 12.52
CA SER A 187 15.48 -7.29 12.51
C SER A 187 15.10 -6.07 11.68
N PHE A 188 14.51 -6.26 10.51
CA PHE A 188 14.03 -5.16 9.68
C PHE A 188 12.95 -4.34 10.40
N GLY A 189 12.05 -5.00 11.14
CA GLY A 189 11.05 -4.35 11.98
C GLY A 189 11.65 -3.45 13.07
N THR A 190 12.74 -3.86 13.73
CA THR A 190 13.41 -3.02 14.74
C THR A 190 14.16 -1.85 14.11
N PHE A 191 14.85 -2.07 12.98
CA PHE A 191 15.49 -0.99 12.21
C PHE A 191 14.47 0.07 11.75
N MET A 192 13.31 -0.34 11.25
CA MET A 192 12.25 0.60 10.84
C MET A 192 11.73 1.42 12.03
N LYS A 193 11.57 0.81 13.21
CA LYS A 193 11.18 1.55 14.44
C LYS A 193 12.23 2.61 14.81
N GLN A 194 13.51 2.27 14.74
CA GLN A 194 14.60 3.21 15.00
C GLN A 194 14.58 4.38 14.00
N LEU A 195 14.42 4.08 12.70
CA LEU A 195 14.34 5.09 11.65
C LEU A 195 13.17 6.06 11.86
N ILE A 196 11.99 5.55 12.23
CA ILE A 196 10.82 6.37 12.56
C ILE A 196 11.10 7.25 13.78
N SER A 197 11.76 6.73 14.81
CA SER A 197 12.14 7.50 16.00
C SER A 197 13.08 8.66 15.66
N ILE A 198 14.13 8.39 14.89
CA ILE A 198 15.07 9.42 14.42
C ILE A 198 14.34 10.49 13.60
N ARG A 199 13.49 10.05 12.65
CA ARG A 199 12.70 10.97 11.83
C ARG A 199 11.76 11.85 12.65
N LYS A 200 11.15 11.28 13.70
CA LYS A 200 10.28 12.02 14.62
C LYS A 200 11.07 13.11 15.37
N SER A 201 12.24 12.77 15.91
CA SER A 201 13.12 13.73 16.59
C SER A 201 13.62 14.82 15.64
N ALA A 202 14.03 14.47 14.42
CA ALA A 202 14.48 15.42 13.40
C ALA A 202 13.36 16.39 12.96
N SER A 203 12.10 15.92 12.90
CA SER A 203 10.95 16.76 12.58
C SER A 203 10.81 17.91 13.57
N VAL A 204 11.01 17.67 14.87
CA VAL A 204 10.87 18.70 15.92
C VAL A 204 11.81 19.89 15.68
N PHE A 205 13.08 19.61 15.35
CA PHE A 205 14.06 20.68 15.06
C PHE A 205 13.72 21.42 13.76
N THR A 206 13.28 20.68 12.75
CA THR A 206 12.87 21.25 11.46
C THR A 206 11.67 22.18 11.64
N ASP A 207 10.67 21.75 12.42
CA ASP A 207 9.46 22.53 12.71
C ASP A 207 9.77 23.78 13.53
N LYS A 208 10.67 23.69 14.53
CA LYS A 208 11.16 24.87 15.29
C LYS A 208 11.81 25.90 14.37
N ARG A 209 12.72 25.46 13.48
CA ARG A 209 13.40 26.33 12.52
C ARG A 209 12.40 27.02 11.57
N VAL A 210 11.44 26.26 11.04
CA VAL A 210 10.43 26.80 10.12
C VAL A 210 9.52 27.81 10.84
N ASN A 211 9.15 27.57 12.09
CA ASN A 211 8.36 28.52 12.87
C ASN A 211 9.11 29.81 13.18
N LEU A 212 10.38 29.73 13.62
CA LEU A 212 11.21 30.92 13.85
C LEU A 212 11.35 31.77 12.57
N MET A 213 11.58 31.11 11.43
CA MET A 213 11.64 31.80 10.13
C MET A 213 10.32 32.48 9.76
N LYS A 214 9.18 31.86 10.07
CA LYS A 214 7.86 32.49 9.88
C LYS A 214 7.67 33.71 10.77
N GLU A 215 8.10 33.66 12.03
CA GLU A 215 8.03 34.79 12.96
C GLU A 215 8.93 35.95 12.54
N LEU A 216 10.15 35.65 12.08
CA LEU A 216 11.07 36.64 11.52
C LEU A 216 10.46 37.35 10.31
N LEU A 217 9.92 36.59 9.35
CA LEU A 217 9.28 37.17 8.16
C LEU A 217 8.06 38.02 8.53
N LYS A 218 7.26 37.58 9.50
CA LYS A 218 6.09 38.32 9.98
C LYS A 218 6.48 39.68 10.59
N ASN A 219 7.59 39.74 11.33
CA ASN A 219 8.06 40.94 12.03
C ASN A 219 9.24 41.66 11.34
N TYR A 220 9.51 41.35 10.08
CA TYR A 220 10.71 41.79 9.35
C TYR A 220 10.93 43.32 9.39
N LYS A 221 9.87 44.11 9.28
CA LYS A 221 9.96 45.59 9.32
C LYS A 221 10.50 46.09 10.67
N MET A 222 10.08 45.50 11.79
CA MET A 222 10.55 45.87 13.12
C MET A 222 12.04 45.51 13.30
N ILE A 223 12.43 44.33 12.82
CA ILE A 223 13.82 43.85 12.90
C ILE A 223 14.76 44.78 12.14
N LYS A 224 14.36 45.22 10.94
CA LYS A 224 15.10 46.21 10.14
C LYS A 224 15.13 47.59 10.79
N PHE A 225 14.03 48.03 11.42
CA PHE A 225 13.95 49.32 12.09
C PHE A 225 14.88 49.41 13.32
N TYR A 226 15.03 48.33 14.08
CA TYR A 226 15.91 48.25 15.24
C TYR A 226 17.30 47.67 14.96
N SER A 227 17.63 47.34 13.70
CA SER A 227 18.90 46.72 13.29
C SER A 227 19.25 45.42 14.04
N TRP A 228 18.24 44.60 14.39
CA TRP A 228 18.41 43.34 15.14
C TRP A 228 18.87 42.14 14.28
N GLU A 229 19.36 42.37 13.07
CA GLU A 229 19.71 41.33 12.11
C GLU A 229 20.83 40.39 12.57
N ASN A 230 21.75 40.87 13.42
CA ASN A 230 22.83 40.03 13.93
C ASN A 230 22.45 39.21 15.16
N SER A 231 21.35 39.53 15.83
CA SER A 231 20.90 38.86 17.06
C SER A 231 19.93 37.71 16.80
N TYR A 232 19.42 37.59 15.56
CA TYR A 232 18.43 36.61 15.12
C TYR A 232 18.99 35.77 13.96
#